data_AF-A0A388JXB3-F1
#
_entry.id   AF-A0A388JXB3-F1
#
_cell.length_a   1.000
_cell.length_b   1.000
_cell.length_c   1.000
_cell.angle_alpha   90.00
_cell.angle_beta   90.00
_cell.angle_gamma   90.00
#
_symmetry.space_group_name_H-M   'P 1'
#
loop_
_entity.id
_entity.type
_entity.pdbx_description
1 polymer ?
#
loop_
_entity_poly.entity_id
_entity_poly.type
_entity_poly.pdbx_seq_one_letter_code
_entity_poly.pdbx_strand_id
1 'polypeptide(L)'
;MVSTDDIEWAITVVKDELCEPADQNSEEDLALKQSLELLVESVKDPEAGVARLAVESMRKEIRSATSSMTSVPKPLKFLRPHYKTLKEYYEAMVDVENKRYLADVISVLAMTMSEEGTRESLKYKLHGSLDDIGSWGHEYVRNLAGEIGQEHQKRVDEEKTVDDLMQLVWQIVPFHVKHGAVPEAVDLLMEVENLDLLIDHIELANYKRTCLYLMSCASYVPEPEDKIVLEIAYKIYRKVKMYPDALRVALRMSNAEHVKSTFCDCEDPVMKKQLAYILARQGFVLNLEDDMSIGDDEREVLQEIISNSKLSEGYLALARDLDVMEAKTPEDIYKAHLLDSRATSGASVDSARQNLAATFVNAFVNAGFGQDKLMTVQSSESSTGTGSGSWLFRNKDHGKTSAAASLVCLSFTTSSSGKVLLALTQTGTVLNHVLSSSSFLLPEKARGGFIGSWDTIDLAAVQIAEQVVVVM
;
A
#
# COMPACT_ATOMS: atom_id res chain seq x y z
N MET A 1 -0.53 14.28 -9.15
CA MET A 1 -0.83 15.09 -10.35
C MET A 1 0.22 16.17 -10.42
N VAL A 2 1.28 15.94 -11.21
CA VAL A 2 2.24 16.99 -11.56
C VAL A 2 1.50 17.91 -12.53
N SER A 3 1.53 19.23 -12.29
CA SER A 3 0.83 20.20 -13.12
C SER A 3 1.36 20.15 -14.55
N THR A 4 0.52 20.36 -15.56
CA THR A 4 0.97 20.57 -16.95
C THR A 4 1.99 21.70 -17.04
N ASP A 5 1.90 22.67 -16.14
CA ASP A 5 2.80 23.82 -16.06
C ASP A 5 4.20 23.43 -15.51
N ASP A 6 4.28 22.39 -14.66
CA ASP A 6 5.55 21.86 -14.16
C ASP A 6 6.28 21.05 -15.25
N ILE A 7 5.51 20.38 -16.12
CA ILE A 7 6.03 19.67 -17.29
C ILE A 7 6.50 20.67 -18.34
N GLU A 8 5.72 21.73 -18.62
CA GLU A 8 6.14 22.80 -19.52
C GLU A 8 7.39 23.53 -19.00
N TRP A 9 7.48 23.83 -17.71
CA TRP A 9 8.68 24.42 -17.12
C TRP A 9 9.89 23.51 -17.24
N ALA A 10 9.75 22.20 -16.96
CA ALA A 10 10.84 21.23 -17.14
C ALA A 10 11.28 21.10 -18.61
N ILE A 11 10.35 21.09 -19.56
CA ILE A 11 10.63 21.09 -21.00
C ILE A 11 11.33 22.39 -21.42
N THR A 12 10.94 23.52 -20.85
CA THR A 12 11.52 24.84 -21.16
C THR A 12 12.92 24.98 -20.57
N VAL A 13 13.15 24.49 -19.36
CA VAL A 13 14.49 24.44 -18.73
C VAL A 13 15.42 23.49 -19.49
N VAL A 14 14.93 22.32 -19.92
CA VAL A 14 15.69 21.42 -20.81
C VAL A 14 15.96 22.08 -22.16
N LYS A 15 15.02 22.88 -22.72
CA LYS A 15 15.24 23.67 -23.94
C LYS A 15 16.22 24.83 -23.75
N ASP A 16 16.25 25.47 -22.60
CA ASP A 16 17.15 26.59 -22.32
C ASP A 16 18.57 26.11 -21.94
N GLU A 17 18.73 24.96 -21.29
CA GLU A 17 20.05 24.29 -21.14
C GLU A 17 20.61 23.78 -22.48
N LEU A 18 19.79 23.69 -23.52
CA LEU A 18 20.20 23.36 -24.90
C LEU A 18 20.66 24.58 -25.71
N CYS A 19 20.63 25.79 -25.13
CA CYS A 19 21.05 27.05 -25.76
C CYS A 19 22.28 27.68 -25.10
N GLU A 20 23.21 26.87 -24.58
CA GLU A 20 24.59 27.33 -24.41
C GLU A 20 25.26 27.45 -25.79
N PRO A 21 26.08 28.50 -26.02
CA PRO A 21 26.74 28.73 -27.30
C PRO A 21 27.62 27.52 -27.65
N ALA A 22 27.70 27.19 -28.94
CA ALA A 22 28.37 26.04 -29.53
C ALA A 22 29.91 25.95 -29.30
N ASP A 23 30.46 26.70 -28.35
CA ASP A 23 31.89 26.99 -28.17
C ASP A 23 32.49 26.39 -26.89
N GLN A 24 31.97 25.28 -26.39
CA GLN A 24 32.65 24.43 -25.39
C GLN A 24 32.60 22.94 -25.74
N ASN A 25 32.70 22.57 -27.02
CA ASN A 25 33.06 21.21 -27.36
C ASN A 25 34.58 21.06 -27.11
N SER A 26 34.96 20.13 -26.23
CA SER A 26 36.36 19.70 -26.10
C SER A 26 36.89 19.29 -27.48
N GLU A 27 38.21 19.38 -27.73
CA GLU A 27 38.81 18.87 -28.97
C GLU A 27 38.41 17.41 -29.25
N GLU A 28 38.20 16.64 -28.18
CA GLU A 28 37.70 15.26 -28.24
C GLU A 28 36.27 15.15 -28.78
N ASP A 29 35.39 16.11 -28.44
CA ASP A 29 33.99 16.13 -28.89
C ASP A 29 33.90 16.51 -30.38
N LEU A 30 34.77 17.41 -30.85
CA LEU A 30 34.89 17.76 -32.26
C LEU A 30 35.43 16.59 -33.09
N ALA A 31 36.43 15.89 -32.58
CA ALA A 31 36.95 14.68 -33.21
C ALA A 31 35.88 13.57 -33.28
N LEU A 32 35.10 13.40 -32.21
CA LEU A 32 33.99 12.45 -32.17
C LEU A 32 32.90 12.80 -33.20
N LYS A 33 32.54 14.07 -33.31
CA LYS A 33 31.57 14.55 -34.32
C LYS A 33 32.06 14.26 -35.74
N GLN A 34 33.32 14.60 -36.06
CA GLN A 34 33.91 14.34 -37.37
C GLN A 34 33.99 12.84 -37.69
N SER A 35 34.34 12.01 -36.70
CA SER A 35 34.36 10.56 -36.84
C SER A 35 32.96 10.01 -37.16
N LEU A 36 31.93 10.46 -36.45
CA LEU A 36 30.54 10.05 -36.68
C LEU A 36 30.02 10.52 -38.05
N GLU A 37 30.35 11.74 -38.48
CA GLU A 37 30.02 12.25 -39.81
C GLU A 37 30.65 11.40 -40.92
N LEU A 38 31.93 11.05 -40.76
CA LEU A 38 32.64 10.17 -41.70
C LEU A 38 32.04 8.76 -41.73
N LEU A 39 31.63 8.22 -40.57
CA LEU A 39 30.92 6.95 -40.51
C LEU A 39 29.58 7.01 -41.25
N VAL A 40 28.81 8.10 -41.11
CA VAL A 40 27.54 8.30 -41.84
C VAL A 40 27.77 8.38 -43.36
N GLU A 41 28.86 9.01 -43.80
CA GLU A 41 29.23 9.02 -45.22
C GLU A 41 29.65 7.62 -45.70
N SER A 42 30.45 6.91 -44.91
CA SER A 42 30.91 5.54 -45.22
C SER A 42 29.77 4.52 -45.24
N VAL A 43 28.68 4.78 -44.51
CA VAL A 43 27.45 3.97 -44.61
C VAL A 43 26.86 4.04 -46.01
N LYS A 44 27.09 5.12 -46.77
CA LYS A 44 26.57 5.29 -48.13
C LYS A 44 27.43 4.62 -49.21
N ASP A 45 28.59 4.06 -48.84
CA ASP A 45 29.48 3.46 -49.83
C ASP A 45 28.84 2.26 -50.53
N PRO A 46 29.15 2.05 -51.83
CA PRO A 46 28.58 0.95 -52.62
C PRO A 46 29.10 -0.43 -52.19
N GLU A 47 30.19 -0.49 -51.42
CA GLU A 47 30.77 -1.74 -50.94
C GLU A 47 30.14 -2.18 -49.61
N ALA A 48 29.44 -3.32 -49.64
CA ALA A 48 28.70 -3.84 -48.48
C ALA A 48 29.58 -4.09 -47.24
N GLY A 49 30.88 -4.39 -47.42
CA GLY A 49 31.83 -4.58 -46.32
C GLY A 49 32.16 -3.28 -45.58
N VAL A 50 32.31 -2.18 -46.31
CA VAL A 50 32.59 -0.85 -45.75
C VAL A 50 31.37 -0.32 -45.02
N ALA A 51 30.20 -0.44 -45.64
CA ALA A 51 28.93 -0.07 -45.01
C ALA A 51 28.69 -0.83 -43.70
N ARG A 52 28.99 -2.14 -43.67
CA ARG A 52 28.88 -2.96 -42.47
C ARG A 52 29.79 -2.48 -41.34
N LEU A 53 31.08 -2.27 -41.63
CA LEU A 53 32.06 -1.80 -40.65
C LEU A 53 31.67 -0.42 -40.10
N ALA A 54 31.13 0.45 -40.96
CA ALA A 54 30.68 1.78 -40.55
C ALA A 54 29.48 1.70 -39.59
N VAL A 55 28.48 0.88 -39.90
CA VAL A 55 27.32 0.65 -39.02
C VAL A 55 27.76 0.00 -37.70
N GLU A 56 28.59 -1.05 -37.73
CA GLU A 56 29.07 -1.72 -36.51
C GLU A 56 29.89 -0.78 -35.61
N SER A 57 30.74 0.06 -36.21
CA SER A 57 31.50 1.08 -35.49
C SER A 57 30.57 2.11 -34.85
N MET A 58 29.54 2.55 -35.58
CA MET A 58 28.53 3.46 -35.04
C MET A 58 27.73 2.84 -33.89
N ARG A 59 27.34 1.56 -33.98
CA ARG A 59 26.69 0.82 -32.87
C ARG A 59 27.60 0.83 -31.64
N LYS A 60 28.91 0.57 -31.82
CA LYS A 60 29.88 0.51 -30.72
C LYS A 60 30.04 1.85 -30.02
N GLU A 61 30.17 2.95 -30.76
CA GLU A 61 30.29 4.29 -30.21
C GLU A 61 29.03 4.71 -29.42
N ILE A 62 27.84 4.44 -29.96
CA ILE A 62 26.57 4.74 -29.28
C ILE A 62 26.46 3.93 -27.98
N ARG A 63 26.71 2.61 -28.02
CA ARG A 63 26.62 1.75 -26.83
C ARG A 63 27.62 2.15 -25.74
N SER A 64 28.85 2.47 -26.14
CA SER A 64 29.91 2.92 -25.23
C SER A 64 29.54 4.23 -24.54
N ALA A 65 28.89 5.17 -25.25
CA ALA A 65 28.48 6.45 -24.68
C ALA A 65 27.20 6.36 -23.83
N THR A 66 26.34 5.38 -24.08
CA THR A 66 25.03 5.25 -23.41
C THR A 66 25.11 4.57 -22.04
N SER A 67 26.29 4.07 -21.62
CA SER A 67 26.49 3.58 -20.25
C SER A 67 26.46 4.67 -19.18
N SER A 68 26.49 5.96 -19.57
CA SER A 68 26.45 7.10 -18.66
C SER A 68 25.01 7.57 -18.44
N MET A 69 24.46 7.29 -17.26
CA MET A 69 23.05 7.49 -16.87
C MET A 69 22.62 8.97 -16.69
N THR A 70 23.51 9.94 -16.93
CA THR A 70 23.35 11.33 -16.45
C THR A 70 23.06 12.37 -17.53
N SER A 71 23.12 12.03 -18.82
CA SER A 71 22.79 12.97 -19.91
C SER A 71 22.56 12.27 -21.23
N VAL A 72 21.74 12.86 -22.13
CA VAL A 72 21.57 12.38 -23.51
C VAL A 72 22.95 12.22 -24.16
N PRO A 73 23.34 10.99 -24.56
CA PRO A 73 24.67 10.71 -25.08
C PRO A 73 25.07 11.67 -26.21
N LYS A 74 26.28 12.25 -26.12
CA LYS A 74 26.82 13.15 -27.15
C LYS A 74 26.76 12.57 -28.57
N PRO A 75 27.01 11.26 -28.82
CA PRO A 75 26.85 10.68 -30.15
C PRO A 75 25.45 10.87 -30.74
N LEU A 76 24.39 10.80 -29.93
CA LEU A 76 23.03 11.01 -30.41
C LEU A 76 22.79 12.47 -30.80
N LYS A 77 23.37 13.42 -30.05
CA LYS A 77 23.32 14.85 -30.38
C LYS A 77 23.97 15.14 -31.73
N PHE A 78 25.12 14.51 -32.01
CA PHE A 78 25.85 14.69 -33.27
C PHE A 78 25.22 13.96 -34.46
N LEU A 79 24.55 12.83 -34.23
CA LEU A 79 23.83 12.10 -35.29
C LEU A 79 22.46 12.71 -35.63
N ARG A 80 21.93 13.64 -34.80
CA ARG A 80 20.66 14.35 -35.01
C ARG A 80 20.47 14.90 -36.43
N PRO A 81 21.42 15.66 -37.01
CA PRO A 81 21.24 16.25 -38.33
C PRO A 81 21.18 15.21 -39.45
N HIS A 82 21.74 14.03 -39.21
CA HIS A 82 21.85 12.95 -40.20
C HIS A 82 20.66 11.97 -40.18
N TYR A 83 19.71 12.12 -39.25
CA TYR A 83 18.57 11.20 -39.10
C TYR A 83 17.75 11.03 -40.40
N LYS A 84 17.41 12.14 -41.07
CA LYS A 84 16.66 12.10 -42.35
C LYS A 84 17.47 11.38 -43.45
N THR A 85 18.75 11.70 -43.54
CA THR A 85 19.68 11.11 -44.51
C THR A 85 19.82 9.60 -44.32
N LEU A 86 19.87 9.12 -43.06
CA LEU A 86 19.94 7.70 -42.74
C LEU A 86 18.65 6.96 -43.08
N LYS A 87 17.47 7.60 -42.94
CA LYS A 87 16.18 7.03 -43.38
C LYS A 87 16.09 6.85 -44.89
N GLU A 88 16.42 7.90 -45.65
CA GLU A 88 16.43 7.84 -47.12
C GLU A 88 17.36 6.72 -47.62
N TYR A 89 18.52 6.57 -46.96
CA TYR A 89 19.45 5.51 -47.28
C TYR A 89 18.95 4.12 -46.89
N TYR A 90 18.28 3.97 -45.74
CA TYR A 90 17.63 2.72 -45.34
C TYR A 90 16.60 2.23 -46.37
N GLU A 91 15.85 3.14 -46.99
CA GLU A 91 14.90 2.81 -48.05
C GLU A 91 15.60 2.38 -49.35
N ALA A 92 16.72 3.02 -49.69
CA ALA A 92 17.52 2.71 -50.88
C ALA A 92 18.38 1.42 -50.75
N MET A 93 18.64 0.96 -49.52
CA MET A 93 19.51 -0.20 -49.27
C MET A 93 18.85 -1.52 -49.71
N VAL A 94 19.58 -2.30 -50.53
CA VAL A 94 19.16 -3.61 -51.05
C VAL A 94 19.62 -4.77 -50.16
N ASP A 95 20.74 -4.60 -49.45
CA ASP A 95 21.34 -5.65 -48.61
C ASP A 95 20.56 -5.86 -47.30
N VAL A 96 20.06 -7.07 -47.09
CA VAL A 96 19.17 -7.45 -45.98
C VAL A 96 19.87 -7.41 -44.63
N GLU A 97 21.14 -7.81 -44.54
CA GLU A 97 21.87 -7.84 -43.25
C GLU A 97 22.23 -6.44 -42.78
N ASN A 98 22.86 -5.65 -43.65
CA ASN A 98 23.22 -4.28 -43.34
C ASN A 98 22.00 -3.39 -43.06
N LYS A 99 20.89 -3.65 -43.77
CA LYS A 99 19.61 -2.99 -43.52
C LYS A 99 19.07 -3.27 -42.10
N ARG A 100 19.23 -4.48 -41.57
CA ARG A 100 18.83 -4.79 -40.17
C ARG A 100 19.66 -4.04 -39.14
N TYR A 101 20.99 -3.99 -39.31
CA TYR A 101 21.85 -3.26 -38.39
C TYR A 101 21.63 -1.75 -38.44
N LEU A 102 21.39 -1.21 -39.65
CA LEU A 102 21.04 0.19 -39.81
C LEU A 102 19.68 0.51 -39.18
N ALA A 103 18.70 -0.40 -39.28
CA ALA A 103 17.41 -0.25 -38.60
C ALA A 103 17.56 -0.14 -37.08
N ASP A 104 18.46 -0.90 -36.46
CA ASP A 104 18.72 -0.77 -35.01
C ASP A 104 19.25 0.63 -34.66
N VAL A 105 20.17 1.16 -35.46
CA VAL A 105 20.72 2.50 -35.23
C VAL A 105 19.65 3.57 -35.41
N ILE A 106 18.82 3.45 -36.46
CA ILE A 106 17.70 4.37 -36.70
C ILE A 106 16.67 4.27 -35.56
N SER A 107 16.41 3.07 -35.04
CA SER A 107 15.51 2.86 -33.90
C SER A 107 15.98 3.60 -32.66
N VAL A 108 17.28 3.55 -32.35
CA VAL A 108 17.85 4.28 -31.21
C VAL A 108 17.82 5.78 -31.45
N LEU A 109 18.09 6.25 -32.68
CA LEU A 109 17.98 7.68 -33.00
C LEU A 109 16.53 8.19 -32.93
N ALA A 110 15.57 7.35 -33.28
CA ALA A 110 14.15 7.70 -33.28
C ALA A 110 13.63 8.09 -31.89
N MET A 111 14.22 7.60 -30.81
CA MET A 111 13.79 7.91 -29.43
C MET A 111 13.87 9.40 -29.07
N THR A 112 14.69 10.18 -29.78
CA THR A 112 14.86 11.62 -29.56
C THR A 112 14.47 12.48 -30.76
N MET A 113 14.24 11.84 -31.92
CA MET A 113 14.10 12.53 -33.22
C MET A 113 12.78 12.26 -33.94
N SER A 114 12.05 11.21 -33.55
CA SER A 114 10.74 10.92 -34.14
C SER A 114 9.70 11.93 -33.68
N GLU A 115 8.74 12.24 -34.55
CA GLU A 115 7.58 13.05 -34.17
C GLU A 115 6.74 12.25 -33.18
N GLU A 116 6.31 12.89 -32.08
CA GLU A 116 5.49 12.24 -31.04
C GLU A 116 4.30 11.51 -31.69
N GLY A 117 4.18 10.21 -31.43
CA GLY A 117 3.11 9.35 -31.96
C GLY A 117 3.41 8.61 -33.27
N THR A 118 4.55 8.86 -33.93
CA THR A 118 4.94 8.11 -35.14
C THR A 118 5.50 6.71 -34.86
N ARG A 119 5.88 6.43 -33.59
CA ARG A 119 6.35 5.11 -33.09
C ARG A 119 7.44 4.50 -33.97
N GLU A 120 8.33 5.36 -34.47
CA GLU A 120 9.37 4.98 -35.42
C GLU A 120 10.39 4.06 -34.77
N SER A 121 10.69 4.24 -33.49
CA SER A 121 11.66 3.42 -32.75
C SER A 121 11.25 1.96 -32.77
N LEU A 122 9.99 1.66 -32.42
CA LEU A 122 9.44 0.31 -32.47
C LEU A 122 9.40 -0.25 -33.89
N LYS A 123 8.94 0.55 -34.87
CA LYS A 123 8.88 0.11 -36.27
C LYS A 123 10.24 -0.34 -36.77
N TYR A 124 11.29 0.45 -36.56
CA TYR A 124 12.63 0.10 -37.01
C TYR A 124 13.23 -1.05 -36.20
N LYS A 125 12.89 -1.20 -34.90
CA LYS A 125 13.35 -2.34 -34.09
C LYS A 125 12.76 -3.67 -34.58
N LEU A 126 11.49 -3.69 -34.97
CA LEU A 126 10.83 -4.87 -35.56
C LEU A 126 11.45 -5.27 -36.91
N HIS A 127 11.98 -4.31 -37.67
CA HIS A 127 12.70 -4.56 -38.93
C HIS A 127 14.20 -4.84 -38.73
N GLY A 128 14.71 -4.61 -37.52
CA GLY A 128 16.13 -4.67 -37.17
C GLY A 128 16.59 -6.05 -36.75
N SER A 129 17.72 -6.08 -36.02
CA SER A 129 18.17 -7.30 -35.39
C SER A 129 17.48 -7.45 -34.03
N LEU A 130 16.96 -8.64 -33.73
CA LEU A 130 16.43 -8.98 -32.40
C LEU A 130 17.56 -9.22 -31.38
N ASP A 131 18.75 -8.65 -31.62
CA ASP A 131 19.90 -8.65 -30.72
C ASP A 131 19.54 -7.98 -29.38
N ASP A 132 20.24 -8.41 -28.33
CA ASP A 132 20.09 -8.00 -26.92
C ASP A 132 19.75 -6.50 -26.78
N ILE A 133 18.47 -6.24 -26.50
CA ILE A 133 17.89 -4.90 -26.34
C ILE A 133 18.58 -4.13 -25.21
N GLY A 134 19.04 -4.84 -24.18
CA GLY A 134 19.73 -4.26 -23.04
C GLY A 134 21.06 -3.59 -23.37
N SER A 135 21.70 -3.97 -24.48
CA SER A 135 23.00 -3.42 -24.90
C SER A 135 22.96 -1.93 -25.25
N TRP A 136 21.77 -1.38 -25.53
CA TRP A 136 21.57 0.01 -25.92
C TRP A 136 21.30 0.95 -24.75
N GLY A 137 21.19 0.42 -23.52
CA GLY A 137 21.02 1.19 -22.30
C GLY A 137 19.55 1.43 -21.89
N HIS A 138 19.36 1.82 -20.62
CA HIS A 138 18.05 1.88 -19.97
C HIS A 138 17.06 2.84 -20.62
N GLU A 139 17.51 3.99 -21.12
CA GLU A 139 16.64 5.00 -21.71
C GLU A 139 15.98 4.49 -23.00
N TYR A 140 16.76 3.79 -23.84
CA TYR A 140 16.23 3.16 -25.05
C TYR A 140 15.21 2.07 -24.70
N VAL A 141 15.52 1.20 -23.74
CA VAL A 141 14.58 0.15 -23.31
C VAL A 141 13.29 0.75 -22.76
N ARG A 142 13.37 1.85 -21.99
CA ARG A 142 12.22 2.55 -21.44
C ARG A 142 11.35 3.18 -22.53
N ASN A 143 11.97 3.85 -23.51
CA ASN A 143 11.22 4.41 -24.65
C ASN A 143 10.54 3.31 -25.46
N LEU A 144 11.26 2.22 -25.73
CA LEU A 144 10.72 1.06 -26.44
C LEU A 144 9.55 0.42 -25.69
N ALA A 145 9.65 0.26 -24.36
CA ALA A 145 8.57 -0.26 -23.53
C ALA A 145 7.29 0.59 -23.64
N GLY A 146 7.41 1.91 -23.55
CA GLY A 146 6.27 2.82 -23.71
C GLY A 146 5.66 2.79 -25.12
N GLU A 147 6.47 2.70 -26.17
CA GLU A 147 5.96 2.53 -27.54
C GLU A 147 5.28 1.17 -27.74
N ILE A 148 5.81 0.09 -27.13
CA ILE A 148 5.23 -1.25 -27.19
C ILE A 148 3.85 -1.28 -26.54
N GLY A 149 3.67 -0.71 -25.35
CA GLY A 149 2.36 -0.70 -24.70
C GLY A 149 1.30 0.06 -25.49
N GLN A 150 1.66 1.23 -26.05
CA GLN A 150 0.75 2.00 -26.90
C GLN A 150 0.41 1.30 -28.24
N GLU A 151 1.37 0.58 -28.82
CA GLU A 151 1.16 -0.20 -30.04
C GLU A 151 0.36 -1.48 -29.77
N HIS A 152 0.60 -2.12 -28.62
CA HIS A 152 -0.16 -3.27 -28.14
C HIS A 152 -1.64 -2.91 -28.05
N GLN A 153 -1.99 -1.84 -27.32
CA GLN A 153 -3.38 -1.39 -27.19
C GLN A 153 -4.03 -1.15 -28.55
N LYS A 154 -3.33 -0.45 -29.45
CA LYS A 154 -3.84 -0.16 -30.80
C LYS A 154 -4.04 -1.43 -31.64
N ARG A 155 -3.14 -2.41 -31.54
CA ARG A 155 -3.25 -3.68 -32.29
C ARG A 155 -4.35 -4.57 -31.73
N VAL A 156 -4.58 -4.54 -30.43
CA VAL A 156 -5.72 -5.21 -29.78
C VAL A 156 -7.02 -4.60 -30.28
N ASP A 157 -7.14 -3.27 -30.31
CA ASP A 157 -8.31 -2.57 -30.85
C ASP A 157 -8.56 -2.88 -32.35
N GLU A 158 -7.49 -3.11 -33.11
CA GLU A 158 -7.52 -3.43 -34.54
C GLU A 158 -7.53 -4.95 -34.84
N GLU A 159 -7.60 -5.83 -33.83
CA GLU A 159 -7.53 -7.30 -33.92
C GLU A 159 -6.33 -7.85 -34.73
N LYS A 160 -5.15 -7.23 -34.61
CA LYS A 160 -3.91 -7.65 -35.30
C LYS A 160 -3.07 -8.59 -34.43
N THR A 161 -2.13 -9.29 -35.07
CA THR A 161 -1.17 -10.17 -34.39
C THR A 161 -0.22 -9.37 -33.49
N VAL A 162 0.03 -9.89 -32.28
CA VAL A 162 0.83 -9.26 -31.22
C VAL A 162 2.11 -10.04 -30.89
N ASP A 163 2.30 -11.21 -31.49
CA ASP A 163 3.40 -12.15 -31.18
C ASP A 163 4.80 -11.53 -31.32
N ASP A 164 4.97 -10.60 -32.26
CA ASP A 164 6.22 -9.86 -32.48
C ASP A 164 6.55 -8.91 -31.33
N LEU A 165 5.54 -8.24 -30.75
CA LEU A 165 5.69 -7.41 -29.56
C LEU A 165 6.01 -8.27 -28.33
N MET A 166 5.35 -9.42 -28.19
CA MET A 166 5.60 -10.33 -27.06
C MET A 166 7.04 -10.83 -27.01
N GLN A 167 7.66 -11.11 -28.16
CA GLN A 167 9.08 -11.48 -28.23
C GLN A 167 10.00 -10.38 -27.67
N LEU A 168 9.67 -9.10 -27.91
CA LEU A 168 10.42 -7.98 -27.34
C LEU A 168 10.19 -7.88 -25.83
N VAL A 169 8.94 -8.01 -25.37
CA VAL A 169 8.58 -7.99 -23.94
C VAL A 169 9.35 -9.06 -23.17
N TRP A 170 9.48 -10.26 -23.73
CA TRP A 170 10.21 -11.38 -23.12
C TRP A 170 11.71 -11.11 -22.92
N GLN A 171 12.31 -10.20 -23.70
CA GLN A 171 13.69 -9.77 -23.52
C GLN A 171 13.80 -8.58 -22.55
N ILE A 172 12.83 -7.66 -22.59
CA ILE A 172 12.82 -6.41 -21.82
C ILE A 172 12.56 -6.66 -20.32
N VAL A 173 11.61 -7.54 -19.99
CA VAL A 173 11.21 -7.80 -18.60
C VAL A 173 12.36 -8.35 -17.75
N PRO A 174 13.11 -9.40 -18.17
CA PRO A 174 14.26 -9.89 -17.42
C PRO A 174 15.36 -8.83 -17.27
N PHE A 175 15.58 -8.01 -18.30
CA PHE A 175 16.57 -6.94 -18.27
C PHE A 175 16.22 -5.90 -17.19
N HIS A 176 14.98 -5.44 -17.14
CA HIS A 176 14.53 -4.48 -16.12
C HIS A 176 14.64 -5.03 -14.70
N VAL A 177 14.18 -6.27 -14.47
CA VAL A 177 14.25 -6.90 -13.14
C VAL A 177 15.69 -7.08 -12.67
N LYS A 178 16.60 -7.49 -13.57
CA LYS A 178 18.03 -7.69 -13.24
C LYS A 178 18.75 -6.38 -12.88
N HIS A 179 18.36 -5.27 -13.48
CA HIS A 179 18.95 -3.96 -13.21
C HIS A 179 18.19 -3.14 -12.15
N GLY A 180 17.14 -3.71 -11.54
CA GLY A 180 16.40 -3.08 -10.45
C GLY A 180 15.31 -2.08 -10.89
N ALA A 181 15.01 -2.00 -12.19
CA ALA A 181 13.93 -1.21 -12.78
C ALA A 181 12.60 -2.01 -12.77
N VAL A 182 12.24 -2.53 -11.59
CA VAL A 182 11.05 -3.37 -11.42
C VAL A 182 9.74 -2.63 -11.72
N PRO A 183 9.53 -1.36 -11.29
CA PRO A 183 8.29 -0.63 -11.59
C PRO A 183 8.03 -0.55 -13.09
N GLU A 184 9.07 -0.27 -13.89
CA GLU A 184 8.96 -0.17 -15.35
C GLU A 184 8.60 -1.52 -16.00
N ALA A 185 9.11 -2.63 -15.45
CA ALA A 185 8.70 -3.96 -15.92
C ALA A 185 7.24 -4.26 -15.59
N VAL A 186 6.77 -3.87 -14.40
CA VAL A 186 5.37 -4.07 -13.99
C VAL A 186 4.45 -3.22 -14.85
N ASP A 187 4.77 -1.95 -15.10
CA ASP A 187 3.96 -1.07 -15.94
C ASP A 187 3.82 -1.61 -17.36
N LEU A 188 4.92 -2.06 -17.98
CA LEU A 188 4.88 -2.69 -19.30
C LEU A 188 3.99 -3.95 -19.30
N LEU A 189 4.09 -4.79 -18.28
CA LEU A 189 3.29 -6.02 -18.20
C LEU A 189 1.81 -5.76 -17.90
N MET A 190 1.49 -4.66 -17.19
CA MET A 190 0.12 -4.19 -17.01
C MET A 190 -0.47 -3.73 -18.35
N GLU A 191 0.28 -2.96 -19.15
CA GLU A 191 -0.16 -2.48 -20.47
C GLU A 191 -0.32 -3.59 -21.52
N VAL A 192 0.48 -4.66 -21.40
CA VAL A 192 0.44 -5.84 -22.28
C VAL A 192 -0.50 -6.94 -21.72
N GLU A 193 -1.16 -6.69 -20.59
CA GLU A 193 -2.08 -7.63 -19.92
C GLU A 193 -1.48 -9.03 -19.64
N ASN A 194 -0.15 -9.13 -19.46
CA ASN A 194 0.54 -10.42 -19.28
C ASN A 194 1.44 -10.43 -18.03
N LEU A 195 0.82 -10.25 -16.86
CA LEU A 195 1.53 -10.18 -15.58
C LEU A 195 2.13 -11.52 -15.12
N ASP A 196 1.66 -12.67 -15.65
CA ASP A 196 2.12 -13.99 -15.19
C ASP A 196 3.62 -14.20 -15.40
N LEU A 197 4.19 -13.61 -16.47
CA LEU A 197 5.63 -13.65 -16.76
C LEU A 197 6.49 -13.11 -15.61
N LEU A 198 5.95 -12.20 -14.80
CA LEU A 198 6.66 -11.59 -13.68
C LEU A 198 7.01 -12.63 -12.59
N ILE A 199 6.19 -13.67 -12.44
CA ILE A 199 6.35 -14.68 -11.38
C ILE A 199 7.68 -15.42 -11.53
N ASP A 200 8.10 -15.72 -12.75
CA ASP A 200 9.31 -16.50 -13.01
C ASP A 200 10.58 -15.72 -12.70
N HIS A 201 10.57 -14.41 -12.94
CA HIS A 201 11.74 -13.54 -12.82
C HIS A 201 11.97 -12.93 -11.43
N ILE A 202 11.00 -13.02 -10.52
CA ILE A 202 11.17 -12.47 -9.16
C ILE A 202 11.98 -13.41 -8.27
N GLU A 203 12.98 -12.80 -7.62
CA GLU A 203 13.85 -13.38 -6.60
C GLU A 203 13.63 -12.76 -5.21
N LEU A 204 14.26 -13.37 -4.18
CA LEU A 204 14.25 -12.93 -2.78
C LEU A 204 14.77 -11.50 -2.55
N ALA A 205 15.59 -10.95 -3.45
CA ALA A 205 16.07 -9.57 -3.31
C ALA A 205 15.01 -8.53 -3.71
N ASN A 206 14.19 -8.85 -4.72
CA ASN A 206 13.34 -7.87 -5.40
C ASN A 206 11.86 -7.96 -5.00
N TYR A 207 11.41 -9.07 -4.40
CA TYR A 207 9.98 -9.29 -4.11
C TYR A 207 9.34 -8.17 -3.28
N LYS A 208 10.04 -7.62 -2.28
CA LYS A 208 9.47 -6.57 -1.39
C LYS A 208 9.07 -5.33 -2.17
N ARG A 209 9.96 -4.83 -3.04
CA ARG A 209 9.70 -3.65 -3.87
C ARG A 209 8.62 -3.95 -4.90
N THR A 210 8.70 -5.13 -5.53
CA THR A 210 7.75 -5.55 -6.56
C THR A 210 6.32 -5.64 -6.01
N CYS A 211 6.15 -6.31 -4.87
CA CYS A 211 4.83 -6.49 -4.28
C CYS A 211 4.29 -5.19 -3.69
N LEU A 212 5.14 -4.33 -3.10
CA LEU A 212 4.71 -3.01 -2.65
C LEU A 212 4.16 -2.18 -3.83
N TYR A 213 4.85 -2.23 -4.97
CA TYR A 213 4.42 -1.55 -6.19
C TYR A 213 3.08 -2.11 -6.68
N LEU A 214 2.97 -3.43 -6.87
CA LEU A 214 1.72 -4.09 -7.27
C LEU A 214 0.54 -3.75 -6.35
N MET A 215 0.76 -3.74 -5.03
CA MET A 215 -0.28 -3.40 -4.05
C MET A 215 -0.72 -1.93 -4.13
N SER A 216 0.19 -1.03 -4.49
CA SER A 216 -0.14 0.37 -4.77
C SER A 216 -0.91 0.49 -6.09
N CYS A 217 -0.47 -0.18 -7.16
CA CYS A 217 -1.15 -0.21 -8.45
C CYS A 217 -2.58 -0.73 -8.32
N ALA A 218 -2.80 -1.82 -7.57
CA ALA A 218 -4.13 -2.39 -7.32
C ALA A 218 -5.10 -1.42 -6.64
N SER A 219 -4.63 -0.33 -6.04
CA SER A 219 -5.51 0.70 -5.44
C SER A 219 -5.99 1.75 -6.45
N TYR A 220 -5.36 1.81 -7.63
CA TYR A 220 -5.69 2.74 -8.71
C TYR A 220 -6.36 2.04 -9.91
N VAL A 221 -6.35 0.71 -9.94
CA VAL A 221 -7.00 -0.11 -10.97
C VAL A 221 -8.46 -0.33 -10.58
N PRO A 222 -9.42 -0.23 -11.52
CA PRO A 222 -10.82 -0.50 -11.23
C PRO A 222 -11.07 -1.99 -10.92
N GLU A 223 -12.04 -2.26 -10.06
CA GLU A 223 -12.59 -3.63 -9.91
C GLU A 223 -13.26 -4.03 -11.24
N PRO A 224 -12.92 -5.18 -11.88
CA PRO A 224 -12.34 -6.41 -11.33
C PRO A 224 -10.85 -6.70 -11.67
N GLU A 225 -10.18 -5.82 -12.41
CA GLU A 225 -8.78 -6.02 -12.83
C GLU A 225 -7.81 -5.95 -11.63
N ASP A 226 -8.20 -5.21 -10.59
CA ASP A 226 -7.50 -5.16 -9.31
C ASP A 226 -7.23 -6.56 -8.72
N LYS A 227 -8.19 -7.48 -8.84
CA LYS A 227 -8.07 -8.86 -8.35
C LYS A 227 -6.99 -9.62 -9.08
N ILE A 228 -6.80 -9.38 -10.38
CA ILE A 228 -5.76 -10.03 -11.18
C ILE A 228 -4.39 -9.59 -10.66
N VAL A 229 -4.21 -8.29 -10.44
CA VAL A 229 -2.97 -7.72 -9.89
C VAL A 229 -2.67 -8.28 -8.49
N LEU A 230 -3.70 -8.35 -7.63
CA LEU A 230 -3.57 -8.93 -6.29
C LEU A 230 -3.29 -10.43 -6.33
N GLU A 231 -3.83 -11.18 -7.30
CA GLU A 231 -3.57 -12.61 -7.48
C GLU A 231 -2.10 -12.86 -7.85
N ILE A 232 -1.54 -12.03 -8.73
CA ILE A 232 -0.11 -12.09 -9.08
C ILE A 232 0.74 -11.80 -7.84
N ALA A 233 0.42 -10.75 -7.08
CA ALA A 233 1.12 -10.43 -5.83
C ALA A 233 1.05 -11.59 -4.82
N TYR A 234 -0.11 -12.24 -4.69
CA TYR A 234 -0.30 -13.43 -3.86
C TYR A 234 0.60 -14.60 -4.32
N LYS A 235 0.62 -14.91 -5.61
CA LYS A 235 1.48 -15.97 -6.19
C LYS A 235 2.96 -15.69 -5.92
N ILE A 236 3.40 -14.43 -6.02
CA ILE A 236 4.77 -14.03 -5.70
C ILE A 236 5.09 -14.25 -4.22
N TYR A 237 4.24 -13.78 -3.30
CA TYR A 237 4.46 -13.97 -1.86
C TYR A 237 4.51 -15.45 -1.48
N ARG A 238 3.68 -16.28 -2.13
CA ARG A 238 3.67 -17.73 -1.92
C ARG A 238 4.95 -18.40 -2.44
N LYS A 239 5.47 -17.99 -3.61
CA LYS A 239 6.77 -18.45 -4.15
C LYS A 239 7.92 -18.14 -3.18
N VAL A 240 7.90 -16.98 -2.55
CA VAL A 240 8.93 -16.52 -1.60
C VAL A 240 8.72 -17.07 -0.18
N LYS A 241 7.64 -17.83 0.06
CA LYS A 241 7.25 -18.39 1.37
C LYS A 241 7.00 -17.33 2.46
N MET A 242 6.53 -16.15 2.05
CA MET A 242 6.13 -15.08 2.96
C MET A 242 4.63 -15.17 3.24
N TYR A 243 4.25 -16.14 4.09
CA TYR A 243 2.83 -16.45 4.39
C TYR A 243 2.04 -15.31 5.04
N PRO A 244 2.58 -14.50 5.97
CA PRO A 244 1.82 -13.40 6.59
C PRO A 244 1.39 -12.33 5.59
N ASP A 245 2.26 -11.96 4.66
CA ASP A 245 1.93 -10.98 3.62
C ASP A 245 0.99 -11.58 2.57
N ALA A 246 1.20 -12.85 2.18
CA ALA A 246 0.27 -13.58 1.31
C ALA A 246 -1.15 -13.62 1.89
N LEU A 247 -1.29 -13.90 3.19
CA LEU A 247 -2.57 -13.94 3.89
C LEU A 247 -3.26 -12.56 3.86
N ARG A 248 -2.51 -11.48 4.09
CA ARG A 248 -3.06 -10.11 4.03
C ARG A 248 -3.60 -9.78 2.65
N VAL A 249 -2.91 -10.18 1.59
CA VAL A 249 -3.38 -10.01 0.20
C VAL A 249 -4.62 -10.86 -0.06
N ALA A 250 -4.63 -12.13 0.35
CA ALA A 250 -5.78 -13.02 0.18
C ALA A 250 -7.04 -12.50 0.91
N LEU A 251 -6.87 -11.95 2.11
CA LEU A 251 -7.95 -11.30 2.86
C LEU A 251 -8.46 -10.04 2.16
N ARG A 252 -7.57 -9.24 1.56
CA ARG A 252 -7.96 -8.07 0.75
C ARG A 252 -8.79 -8.48 -0.47
N MET A 253 -8.47 -9.60 -1.10
CA MET A 253 -9.23 -10.16 -2.23
C MET A 253 -10.56 -10.82 -1.82
N SER A 254 -10.80 -11.03 -0.51
CA SER A 254 -11.94 -11.80 0.02
C SER A 254 -12.03 -13.25 -0.52
N ASN A 255 -10.90 -13.86 -0.92
CA ASN A 255 -10.89 -15.22 -1.44
C ASN A 255 -10.59 -16.23 -0.31
N ALA A 256 -11.64 -16.92 0.15
CA ALA A 256 -11.55 -17.91 1.22
C ALA A 256 -10.66 -19.11 0.88
N GLU A 257 -10.56 -19.51 -0.40
CA GLU A 257 -9.73 -20.64 -0.81
C GLU A 257 -8.23 -20.33 -0.69
N HIS A 258 -7.82 -19.13 -1.11
CA HIS A 258 -6.44 -18.68 -0.95
C HIS A 258 -6.04 -18.52 0.51
N VAL A 259 -6.95 -18.04 1.35
CA VAL A 259 -6.73 -17.95 2.80
C VAL A 259 -6.49 -19.35 3.39
N LYS A 260 -7.36 -20.32 3.07
CA LYS A 260 -7.20 -21.71 3.51
C LYS A 260 -5.89 -22.32 3.00
N SER A 261 -5.59 -22.18 1.71
CA SER A 261 -4.36 -22.70 1.11
C SER A 261 -3.11 -22.12 1.76
N THR A 262 -3.05 -20.81 2.01
CA THR A 262 -1.90 -20.17 2.68
C THR A 262 -1.74 -20.62 4.12
N PHE A 263 -2.85 -20.86 4.82
CA PHE A 263 -2.82 -21.38 6.18
C PHE A 263 -2.31 -22.83 6.24
N CYS A 264 -2.75 -23.68 5.29
CA CYS A 264 -2.30 -25.07 5.17
C CYS A 264 -0.83 -25.18 4.74
N ASP A 265 -0.39 -24.34 3.80
CA ASP A 265 0.98 -24.33 3.27
C ASP A 265 2.04 -23.87 4.31
N CYS A 266 1.61 -23.28 5.43
CA CYS A 266 2.50 -22.86 6.50
C CYS A 266 2.83 -24.06 7.40
N GLU A 267 4.10 -24.47 7.52
CA GLU A 267 4.49 -25.59 8.38
C GLU A 267 4.88 -25.14 9.80
N ASP A 268 5.33 -23.90 9.97
CA ASP A 268 5.84 -23.39 11.26
C ASP A 268 4.70 -23.10 12.25
N PRO A 269 4.64 -23.78 13.41
CA PRO A 269 3.56 -23.59 14.39
C PRO A 269 3.52 -22.18 14.99
N VAL A 270 4.66 -21.48 15.11
CA VAL A 270 4.67 -20.09 15.61
C VAL A 270 4.05 -19.16 14.59
N MET A 271 4.39 -19.35 13.32
CA MET A 271 3.83 -18.56 12.23
C MET A 271 2.34 -18.84 12.05
N LYS A 272 1.88 -20.10 12.15
CA LYS A 272 0.44 -20.44 12.16
C LYS A 272 -0.33 -19.68 13.25
N LYS A 273 0.22 -19.57 14.46
CA LYS A 273 -0.40 -18.78 15.53
C LYS A 273 -0.49 -17.30 15.16
N GLN A 274 0.56 -16.72 14.56
CA GLN A 274 0.53 -15.34 14.08
C GLN A 274 -0.53 -15.13 12.99
N LEU A 275 -0.66 -16.06 12.04
CA LEU A 275 -1.72 -16.03 11.02
C LEU A 275 -3.11 -16.11 11.66
N ALA A 276 -3.29 -16.98 12.67
CA ALA A 276 -4.54 -17.09 13.41
C ALA A 276 -4.93 -15.78 14.10
N TYR A 277 -3.98 -15.05 14.72
CA TYR A 277 -4.25 -13.73 15.31
C TYR A 277 -4.68 -12.69 14.25
N ILE A 278 -4.08 -12.73 13.04
CA ILE A 278 -4.48 -11.84 11.94
C ILE A 278 -5.92 -12.15 11.51
N LEU A 279 -6.28 -13.44 11.37
CA LEU A 279 -7.62 -13.89 11.02
C LEU A 279 -8.65 -13.49 12.10
N ALA A 280 -8.28 -13.66 13.37
CA ALA A 280 -9.11 -13.29 14.50
C ALA A 280 -9.45 -11.79 14.49
N ARG A 281 -8.47 -10.93 14.18
CA ARG A 281 -8.68 -9.49 14.07
C ARG A 281 -9.56 -9.10 12.89
N GLN A 282 -9.43 -9.81 11.76
CA GLN A 282 -10.30 -9.61 10.60
C GLN A 282 -11.73 -10.14 10.83
N GLY A 283 -11.95 -10.96 11.86
CA GLY A 283 -13.22 -11.64 12.09
C GLY A 283 -13.51 -12.74 11.08
N PHE A 284 -12.48 -13.26 10.40
CA PHE A 284 -12.65 -14.31 9.40
C PHE A 284 -12.75 -15.68 10.09
N VAL A 285 -13.93 -16.30 10.00
CA VAL A 285 -14.17 -17.63 10.57
C VAL A 285 -13.62 -18.68 9.63
N LEU A 286 -12.48 -19.26 10.00
CA LEU A 286 -11.88 -20.38 9.29
C LEU A 286 -12.29 -21.68 9.99
N ASN A 287 -13.13 -22.48 9.34
CA ASN A 287 -13.46 -23.81 9.82
C ASN A 287 -12.24 -24.71 9.60
N LEU A 288 -11.52 -25.00 10.68
CA LEU A 288 -10.39 -25.92 10.73
C LEU A 288 -10.84 -27.40 10.75
N GLU A 289 -12.15 -27.66 10.60
CA GLU A 289 -12.75 -29.01 10.66
C GLU A 289 -12.28 -29.95 9.55
N ASP A 290 -11.92 -29.38 8.39
CA ASP A 290 -11.59 -30.14 7.19
C ASP A 290 -10.09 -30.47 7.05
N ASP A 291 -9.22 -29.96 7.93
CA ASP A 291 -7.76 -30.05 7.76
C ASP A 291 -7.14 -31.20 8.57
N MET A 292 -6.90 -32.32 7.87
CA MET A 292 -6.35 -33.58 8.41
C MET A 292 -4.86 -33.50 8.82
N SER A 293 -4.22 -32.34 8.63
CA SER A 293 -2.77 -32.15 8.80
C SER A 293 -2.35 -31.54 10.15
N ILE A 294 -3.31 -31.05 10.94
CA ILE A 294 -3.08 -30.38 12.22
C ILE A 294 -3.44 -31.36 13.34
N GLY A 295 -2.53 -31.61 14.29
CA GLY A 295 -2.84 -32.43 15.46
C GLY A 295 -3.98 -31.82 16.27
N ASP A 296 -4.87 -32.65 16.83
CA ASP A 296 -6.09 -32.21 17.53
C ASP A 296 -5.80 -31.12 18.59
N ASP A 297 -4.72 -31.28 19.37
CA ASP A 297 -4.30 -30.30 20.39
C ASP A 297 -3.92 -28.93 19.81
N GLU A 298 -3.24 -28.88 18.66
CA GLU A 298 -2.85 -27.61 18.01
C GLU A 298 -4.05 -26.93 17.37
N ARG A 299 -4.99 -27.71 16.85
CA ARG A 299 -6.22 -27.22 16.25
C ARG A 299 -7.12 -26.52 17.25
N GLU A 300 -7.30 -27.10 18.44
CA GLU A 300 -8.08 -26.46 19.52
C GLU A 300 -7.48 -25.10 19.90
N VAL A 301 -6.17 -25.02 20.08
CA VAL A 301 -5.47 -23.77 20.40
C VAL A 301 -5.63 -22.73 19.29
N LEU A 302 -5.51 -23.14 18.02
CA LEU A 302 -5.68 -22.23 16.88
C LEU A 302 -7.12 -21.73 16.76
N GLN A 303 -8.11 -22.59 17.00
CA GLN A 303 -9.52 -22.22 16.96
C GLN A 303 -9.90 -21.28 18.12
N GLU A 304 -9.35 -21.50 19.32
CA GLU A 304 -9.44 -20.56 20.43
C GLU A 304 -8.87 -19.18 20.06
N ILE A 305 -7.69 -19.15 19.41
CA ILE A 305 -7.07 -17.89 18.96
C ILE A 305 -7.94 -17.20 17.91
N ILE A 306 -8.44 -17.91 16.90
CA ILE A 306 -9.31 -17.34 15.85
C ILE A 306 -10.61 -16.78 16.45
N SER A 307 -11.15 -17.44 17.48
CA SER A 307 -12.35 -16.98 18.19
C SER A 307 -12.13 -15.77 19.10
N ASN A 308 -10.90 -15.26 19.23
CA ASN A 308 -10.50 -14.19 20.15
C ASN A 308 -10.83 -14.46 21.63
N SER A 309 -11.03 -15.73 22.04
CA SER A 309 -11.48 -16.06 23.39
C SER A 309 -10.49 -15.64 24.49
N LYS A 310 -9.18 -15.73 24.21
CA LYS A 310 -8.08 -15.40 25.15
C LYS A 310 -7.56 -13.96 25.04
N LEU A 311 -8.19 -13.10 24.24
CA LEU A 311 -7.74 -11.71 24.03
C LEU A 311 -7.68 -10.94 25.36
N SER A 312 -8.68 -11.13 26.22
CA SER A 312 -8.78 -10.51 27.54
C SER A 312 -7.64 -10.93 28.48
N GLU A 313 -7.31 -12.22 28.47
CA GLU A 313 -6.24 -12.78 29.29
C GLU A 313 -4.87 -12.29 28.83
N GLY A 314 -4.66 -12.24 27.51
CA GLY A 314 -3.44 -11.69 26.91
C GLY A 314 -3.25 -10.21 27.23
N TYR A 315 -4.30 -9.40 27.16
CA TYR A 315 -4.24 -7.98 27.51
C TYR A 315 -3.84 -7.77 28.98
N LEU A 316 -4.42 -8.53 29.90
CA LEU A 316 -4.08 -8.46 31.33
C LEU A 316 -2.70 -9.06 31.65
N ALA A 317 -2.23 -10.04 30.87
CA ALA A 317 -0.85 -10.54 30.98
C ALA A 317 0.16 -9.49 30.55
N LEU A 318 -0.04 -8.85 29.39
CA LEU A 318 0.82 -7.77 28.91
C LEU A 318 0.88 -6.62 29.91
N ALA A 319 -0.26 -6.25 30.49
CA ALA A 319 -0.30 -5.18 31.46
C ALA A 319 0.42 -5.52 32.79
N ARG A 320 0.43 -6.79 33.18
CA ARG A 320 1.26 -7.29 34.30
C ARG A 320 2.74 -7.22 33.95
N ASP A 321 3.12 -7.65 32.75
CA ASP A 321 4.53 -7.64 32.31
C ASP A 321 5.10 -6.22 32.16
N LEU A 322 4.25 -5.25 31.82
CA LEU A 322 4.62 -3.83 31.73
C LEU A 322 4.53 -3.08 33.08
N ASP A 323 4.13 -3.77 34.17
CA ASP A 323 3.90 -3.17 35.50
C ASP A 323 2.90 -1.98 35.47
N VAL A 324 1.87 -2.02 34.59
CA VAL A 324 0.85 -0.94 34.45
C VAL A 324 -0.52 -1.34 35.01
N MET A 325 -0.61 -2.48 35.70
CA MET A 325 -1.89 -2.96 36.26
C MET A 325 -2.50 -2.05 37.32
N GLU A 326 -1.70 -1.21 37.98
CA GLU A 326 -2.24 -0.29 38.98
C GLU A 326 -3.07 0.81 38.29
N ALA A 327 -4.36 0.87 38.62
CA ALA A 327 -5.25 1.91 38.15
C ALA A 327 -4.70 3.30 38.52
N LYS A 328 -4.58 4.18 37.53
CA LYS A 328 -4.07 5.54 37.72
C LYS A 328 -5.23 6.48 37.96
N THR A 329 -5.02 7.49 38.80
CA THR A 329 -6.00 8.56 38.97
C THR A 329 -5.77 9.64 37.92
N PRO A 330 -6.81 10.44 37.57
CA PRO A 330 -6.62 11.60 36.70
C PRO A 330 -5.57 12.59 37.22
N GLU A 331 -5.41 12.69 38.55
CA GLU A 331 -4.45 13.59 39.19
C GLU A 331 -2.99 13.20 38.91
N ASP A 332 -2.71 11.89 38.85
CA ASP A 332 -1.40 11.34 38.50
C ASP A 332 -0.95 11.74 37.07
N ILE A 333 -1.91 12.05 36.20
CA ILE A 333 -1.70 12.40 34.80
C ILE A 333 -1.69 13.91 34.60
N TYR A 334 -2.64 14.61 35.22
CA TYR A 334 -2.72 16.06 35.13
C TYR A 334 -1.50 16.75 35.74
N LYS A 335 -0.68 16.03 36.52
CA LYS A 335 0.49 16.57 37.23
C LYS A 335 0.09 17.88 37.89
N ALA A 336 -0.91 17.84 38.77
CA ALA A 336 -1.53 19.03 39.37
C ALA A 336 -0.48 20.04 39.93
N HIS A 337 0.65 19.55 40.43
CA HIS A 337 1.79 20.35 40.87
C HIS A 337 2.47 21.23 39.79
N LEU A 338 2.36 20.90 38.50
CA LEU A 338 2.83 21.75 37.39
C LEU A 338 1.82 22.86 37.03
N LEU A 339 0.54 22.66 37.37
CA LEU A 339 -0.54 23.62 37.12
C LEU A 339 -0.69 24.63 38.28
N ASP A 340 -0.39 24.21 39.51
CA ASP A 340 -0.52 25.04 40.72
C ASP A 340 0.56 26.12 40.90
N SER A 341 1.65 26.12 40.11
CA SER A 341 2.71 27.12 40.26
C SER A 341 2.30 28.55 39.85
N ARG A 342 1.03 28.78 39.46
CA ARG A 342 0.53 30.10 39.05
C ARG A 342 -0.81 30.52 39.66
N ALA A 343 -1.41 29.75 40.56
CA ALA A 343 -2.69 30.11 41.19
C ALA A 343 -2.57 30.13 42.72
N THR A 344 -2.84 31.30 43.30
CA THR A 344 -2.88 31.53 44.74
C THR A 344 -4.06 30.80 45.36
N SER A 345 -3.79 30.05 46.42
CA SER A 345 -4.69 29.38 47.37
C SER A 345 -6.17 29.80 47.29
N GLY A 346 -6.97 29.04 46.54
CA GLY A 346 -8.42 29.04 46.61
C GLY A 346 -8.90 27.61 46.52
N ALA A 347 -9.78 27.18 47.44
CA ALA A 347 -10.33 25.83 47.48
C ALA A 347 -10.85 25.43 46.08
N SER A 348 -10.37 24.31 45.56
CA SER A 348 -10.78 23.72 44.29
C SER A 348 -12.24 23.28 44.38
N VAL A 349 -13.16 24.20 44.11
CA VAL A 349 -14.57 23.85 43.95
C VAL A 349 -14.70 23.11 42.63
N ASP A 350 -14.76 21.77 42.70
CA ASP A 350 -14.95 20.89 41.54
C ASP A 350 -16.14 21.36 40.68
N SER A 351 -15.84 21.95 39.54
CA SER A 351 -16.87 22.33 38.57
C SER A 351 -17.53 21.08 38.00
N ALA A 352 -18.84 21.12 37.71
CA ALA A 352 -19.54 20.02 37.05
C ALA A 352 -18.87 19.59 35.72
N ARG A 353 -18.17 20.51 35.04
CA ARG A 353 -17.38 20.20 33.84
C ARG A 353 -16.04 19.54 34.16
N GLN A 354 -15.41 19.90 35.27
CA GLN A 354 -14.16 19.28 35.73
C GLN A 354 -14.41 17.84 36.19
N ASN A 355 -15.52 17.57 36.89
CA ASN A 355 -15.93 16.21 37.27
C ASN A 355 -16.16 15.32 36.04
N LEU A 356 -16.80 15.87 35.01
CA LEU A 356 -17.02 15.15 33.75
C LEU A 356 -15.70 14.90 33.01
N ALA A 357 -14.79 15.88 32.95
CA ALA A 357 -13.47 15.70 32.37
C ALA A 357 -12.64 14.64 33.12
N ALA A 358 -12.64 14.68 34.46
CA ALA A 358 -12.01 13.67 35.30
C ALA A 358 -12.61 12.28 35.04
N THR A 359 -13.93 12.19 34.84
CA THR A 359 -14.61 10.93 34.51
C THR A 359 -14.13 10.34 33.18
N PHE A 360 -13.90 11.17 32.15
CA PHE A 360 -13.37 10.70 30.87
C PHE A 360 -11.90 10.28 30.93
N VAL A 361 -11.06 11.09 31.57
CA VAL A 361 -9.63 10.75 31.72
C VAL A 361 -9.47 9.44 32.46
N ASN A 362 -10.23 9.26 33.53
CA ASN A 362 -10.28 8.05 34.30
C ASN A 362 -10.73 6.82 33.47
N ALA A 363 -11.73 7.00 32.61
CA ALA A 363 -12.20 5.96 31.70
C ALA A 363 -11.14 5.54 30.69
N PHE A 364 -10.46 6.49 30.05
CA PHE A 364 -9.47 6.20 29.01
C PHE A 364 -8.19 5.59 29.56
N VAL A 365 -7.80 5.97 30.76
CA VAL A 365 -6.54 5.52 31.34
C VAL A 365 -6.66 4.11 31.90
N ASN A 366 -7.82 3.80 32.46
CA ASN A 366 -8.11 2.49 33.05
C ASN A 366 -8.95 1.60 32.10
N ALA A 367 -9.04 1.97 30.81
CA ALA A 367 -9.78 1.22 29.79
C ALA A 367 -9.23 -0.22 29.67
N GLY A 368 -10.12 -1.21 29.74
CA GLY A 368 -9.76 -2.62 29.59
C GLY A 368 -9.07 -3.28 30.81
N PHE A 369 -8.82 -2.55 31.90
CA PHE A 369 -8.26 -3.11 33.14
C PHE A 369 -9.35 -3.63 34.10
N GLY A 370 -10.62 -3.27 33.86
CA GLY A 370 -11.77 -3.76 34.60
C GLY A 370 -11.84 -3.32 36.06
N GLN A 371 -10.99 -2.39 36.50
CA GLN A 371 -10.96 -1.77 37.82
C GLN A 371 -10.49 -0.32 37.71
N ASP A 372 -10.99 0.51 38.61
CA ASP A 372 -10.76 1.94 38.59
C ASP A 372 -10.91 2.60 39.98
N LYS A 373 -10.10 3.63 40.26
CA LYS A 373 -10.03 4.32 41.56
C LYS A 373 -11.17 5.33 41.81
N LEU A 374 -11.87 5.82 40.80
CA LEU A 374 -12.93 6.83 40.97
C LEU A 374 -14.36 6.25 40.93
N MET A 375 -14.64 5.32 40.02
CA MET A 375 -15.98 4.84 39.74
C MET A 375 -16.30 3.49 40.37
N THR A 376 -15.29 2.62 40.53
CA THR A 376 -15.50 1.23 41.01
C THR A 376 -15.23 1.03 42.50
N VAL A 377 -14.66 2.03 43.18
CA VAL A 377 -14.50 2.03 44.64
C VAL A 377 -15.87 2.27 45.27
N GLN A 378 -16.53 1.20 45.75
CA GLN A 378 -17.58 1.37 46.75
C GLN A 378 -16.94 1.96 47.98
N SER A 379 -17.42 3.13 48.44
CA SER A 379 -16.95 3.81 49.64
C SER A 379 -17.05 2.88 50.85
N SER A 380 -16.00 2.12 51.16
CA SER A 380 -15.90 1.28 52.36
C SER A 380 -15.55 2.09 53.62
N GLU A 381 -15.77 3.41 53.59
CA GLU A 381 -15.62 4.31 54.73
C GLU A 381 -16.78 5.32 54.75
N SER A 382 -17.81 5.03 55.54
CA SER A 382 -18.78 6.03 55.98
C SER A 382 -19.32 5.69 57.37
N SER A 383 -18.43 5.72 58.37
CA SER A 383 -18.83 5.81 59.78
C SER A 383 -19.14 7.24 60.23
N THR A 384 -19.23 8.21 59.32
CA THR A 384 -19.56 9.60 59.66
C THR A 384 -20.38 10.29 58.56
N GLY A 385 -21.70 10.16 58.65
CA GLY A 385 -22.61 11.31 58.69
C GLY A 385 -22.78 12.27 57.51
N THR A 386 -22.08 12.18 56.37
CA THR A 386 -22.36 13.02 55.19
C THR A 386 -22.27 12.21 53.90
N GLY A 387 -23.43 11.80 53.40
CA GLY A 387 -23.57 11.01 52.18
C GLY A 387 -23.07 11.73 50.93
N SER A 388 -21.84 11.44 50.53
CA SER A 388 -21.40 11.57 49.15
C SER A 388 -21.74 10.23 48.47
N GLY A 389 -22.83 10.19 47.70
CA GLY A 389 -23.12 9.05 46.84
C GLY A 389 -21.94 8.73 45.91
N SER A 390 -21.91 7.50 45.36
CA SER A 390 -21.00 7.06 44.28
C SER A 390 -20.67 8.22 43.33
N TRP A 391 -19.40 8.34 42.87
CA TRP A 391 -18.92 9.43 42.00
C TRP A 391 -19.87 9.76 40.83
N LEU A 392 -20.60 8.75 40.34
CA LEU A 392 -21.71 8.85 39.40
C LEU A 392 -22.75 9.94 39.75
N PHE A 393 -23.09 10.12 41.03
CA PHE A 393 -24.08 11.08 41.52
C PHE A 393 -23.53 12.51 41.67
N ARG A 394 -22.21 12.70 41.55
CA ARG A 394 -21.59 14.04 41.51
C ARG A 394 -21.77 14.71 40.14
N ASN A 395 -22.04 13.92 39.09
CA ASN A 395 -22.34 14.42 37.75
C ASN A 395 -23.84 14.73 37.57
N LYS A 396 -24.16 15.70 36.69
CA LYS A 396 -25.55 16.11 36.38
C LYS A 396 -25.94 15.74 34.95
N ASP A 397 -27.22 15.41 34.75
CA ASP A 397 -27.86 15.16 33.45
C ASP A 397 -27.06 14.24 32.52
N HIS A 398 -26.59 14.78 31.38
CA HIS A 398 -25.75 14.07 30.41
C HIS A 398 -24.46 13.52 31.03
N GLY A 399 -23.90 14.19 32.04
CA GLY A 399 -22.71 13.73 32.75
C GLY A 399 -22.93 12.43 33.53
N LYS A 400 -24.16 12.15 34.00
CA LYS A 400 -24.48 10.84 34.60
C LYS A 400 -24.47 9.73 33.55
N THR A 401 -24.97 10.04 32.35
CA THR A 401 -24.98 9.10 31.22
C THR A 401 -23.56 8.81 30.76
N SER A 402 -22.73 9.84 30.59
CA SER A 402 -21.30 9.68 30.25
C SER A 402 -20.52 8.91 31.31
N ALA A 403 -20.82 9.14 32.59
CA ALA A 403 -20.19 8.41 33.70
C ALA A 403 -20.65 6.95 33.81
N ALA A 404 -21.87 6.63 33.38
CA ALA A 404 -22.32 5.25 33.30
C ALA A 404 -21.70 4.55 32.07
N ALA A 405 -21.54 5.26 30.95
CA ALA A 405 -20.86 4.76 29.76
C ALA A 405 -19.36 4.51 29.98
N SER A 406 -18.67 5.33 30.79
CA SER A 406 -17.26 5.11 31.10
C SER A 406 -17.01 3.79 31.84
N LEU A 407 -17.94 3.33 32.67
CA LEU A 407 -17.86 2.01 33.31
C LEU A 407 -17.85 0.85 32.32
N VAL A 408 -18.55 1.00 31.19
CA VAL A 408 -18.54 0.02 30.10
C VAL A 408 -17.17 -0.01 29.43
N CYS A 409 -16.56 1.16 29.19
CA CYS A 409 -15.21 1.28 28.62
C CYS A 409 -14.15 0.56 29.49
N LEU A 410 -14.29 0.62 30.82
CA LEU A 410 -13.41 -0.12 31.74
C LEU A 410 -13.50 -1.64 31.56
N SER A 411 -14.66 -2.16 31.13
CA SER A 411 -14.95 -3.60 31.04
C SER A 411 -14.98 -4.14 29.61
N PHE A 412 -14.64 -3.32 28.59
CA PHE A 412 -14.76 -3.68 27.17
C PHE A 412 -13.94 -4.92 26.77
N THR A 413 -12.83 -5.18 27.47
CA THR A 413 -11.97 -6.34 27.20
C THR A 413 -12.42 -7.60 27.95
N THR A 414 -13.37 -7.52 28.88
CA THR A 414 -13.70 -8.66 29.76
C THR A 414 -14.94 -9.42 29.26
N SER A 415 -14.77 -10.71 28.95
CA SER A 415 -15.88 -11.64 28.64
C SER A 415 -16.78 -11.92 29.87
N SER A 416 -16.36 -11.50 31.07
CA SER A 416 -17.10 -11.73 32.31
C SER A 416 -18.42 -10.95 32.36
N SER A 417 -19.52 -11.65 32.06
CA SER A 417 -20.90 -11.16 32.04
C SER A 417 -21.31 -10.41 33.32
N GLY A 418 -20.71 -10.73 34.47
CA GLY A 418 -21.05 -10.13 35.77
C GLY A 418 -20.67 -8.65 35.92
N LYS A 419 -19.57 -8.19 35.30
CA LYS A 419 -19.16 -6.76 35.37
C LYS A 419 -19.97 -5.90 34.41
N VAL A 420 -20.28 -6.46 33.24
CA VAL A 420 -21.21 -5.85 32.26
C VAL A 420 -22.61 -5.73 32.86
N LEU A 421 -23.09 -6.75 33.59
CA LEU A 421 -24.39 -6.69 34.30
C LEU A 421 -24.43 -5.57 35.35
N LEU A 422 -23.31 -5.30 36.03
CA LEU A 422 -23.21 -4.25 37.04
C LEU A 422 -23.20 -2.85 36.39
N ALA A 423 -22.55 -2.71 35.24
CA ALA A 423 -22.65 -1.51 34.40
C ALA A 423 -24.06 -1.33 33.80
N LEU A 424 -24.72 -2.41 33.38
CA LEU A 424 -26.08 -2.41 32.83
C LEU A 424 -27.15 -2.09 33.89
N THR A 425 -26.98 -2.58 35.12
CA THR A 425 -27.88 -2.25 36.23
C THR A 425 -27.71 -0.80 36.68
N GLN A 426 -26.47 -0.28 36.73
CA GLN A 426 -26.23 1.13 37.04
C GLN A 426 -26.70 2.07 35.91
N THR A 427 -26.46 1.73 34.64
CA THR A 427 -26.99 2.47 33.49
C THR A 427 -28.52 2.42 33.45
N GLY A 428 -29.16 1.29 33.74
CA GLY A 428 -30.63 1.18 33.83
C GLY A 428 -31.24 2.04 34.94
N THR A 429 -30.55 2.16 36.08
CA THR A 429 -30.96 3.04 37.18
C THR A 429 -30.80 4.53 36.82
N VAL A 430 -29.74 4.86 36.08
CA VAL A 430 -29.49 6.22 35.54
C VAL A 430 -30.48 6.56 34.43
N LEU A 431 -30.80 5.63 33.53
CA LEU A 431 -31.79 5.82 32.45
C LEU A 431 -33.16 6.13 33.04
N ASN A 432 -33.60 5.38 34.06
CA ASN A 432 -34.87 5.65 34.76
C ASN A 432 -34.88 7.05 35.41
N HIS A 433 -33.76 7.49 35.99
CA HIS A 433 -33.66 8.83 36.56
C HIS A 433 -33.67 9.94 35.49
N VAL A 434 -32.98 9.75 34.36
CA VAL A 434 -32.93 10.71 33.25
C VAL A 434 -34.28 10.80 32.52
N LEU A 435 -34.93 9.66 32.27
CA LEU A 435 -36.27 9.57 31.68
C LEU A 435 -37.36 10.18 32.59
N SER A 436 -37.23 10.07 33.91
CA SER A 436 -38.16 10.74 34.85
C SER A 436 -37.97 12.26 34.96
N SER A 437 -36.80 12.78 34.57
CA SER A 437 -36.42 14.19 34.72
C SER A 437 -36.60 15.02 33.45
N SER A 438 -36.84 14.39 32.30
CA SER A 438 -36.91 15.07 31.00
C SER A 438 -38.25 14.80 30.32
N SER A 439 -38.99 15.87 30.05
CA SER A 439 -40.10 15.89 29.09
C SER A 439 -39.54 15.69 27.67
N PHE A 440 -39.04 14.50 27.37
CA PHE A 440 -38.51 14.16 26.05
C PHE A 440 -39.67 13.72 25.16
N LEU A 441 -39.96 14.52 24.13
CA LEU A 441 -40.82 14.16 23.02
C LEU A 441 -40.14 13.02 22.23
N LEU A 442 -40.45 11.78 22.59
CA LEU A 442 -40.30 10.64 21.68
C LEU A 442 -41.54 10.56 20.76
N PRO A 443 -41.37 10.23 19.47
CA PRO A 443 -42.48 10.05 18.54
C PRO A 443 -43.45 8.97 19.05
N GLU A 444 -44.73 9.20 18.78
CA GLU A 444 -45.93 8.62 19.41
C GLU A 444 -46.11 7.09 19.33
N LYS A 445 -45.11 6.32 18.88
CA LYS A 445 -45.17 4.86 18.75
C LYS A 445 -44.65 4.06 19.95
N ALA A 446 -44.10 4.71 20.97
CA ALA A 446 -43.56 4.05 22.18
C ALA A 446 -44.39 4.31 23.46
N ARG A 447 -45.69 4.63 23.33
CA ARG A 447 -46.62 4.77 24.48
C ARG A 447 -47.43 3.50 24.79
N GLY A 448 -47.03 2.34 24.25
CA GLY A 448 -47.61 1.05 24.61
C GLY A 448 -46.76 0.33 25.67
N GLY A 449 -47.17 0.45 26.94
CA GLY A 449 -46.90 -0.50 28.03
C GLY A 449 -45.48 -1.06 28.20
N PHE A 450 -44.65 -0.40 29.03
CA PHE A 450 -43.47 -1.01 29.65
C PHE A 450 -43.91 -2.01 30.73
N ILE A 451 -44.39 -3.17 30.31
CA ILE A 451 -44.48 -4.38 31.13
C ILE A 451 -44.11 -5.55 30.19
N GLY A 452 -42.84 -5.98 30.17
CA GLY A 452 -42.48 -7.23 29.49
C GLY A 452 -41.04 -7.37 29.00
N SER A 453 -40.32 -8.30 29.66
CA SER A 453 -39.14 -9.06 29.22
C SER A 453 -37.78 -8.36 29.10
N TRP A 454 -36.78 -9.08 29.61
CA TRP A 454 -35.36 -8.75 29.67
C TRP A 454 -34.68 -8.75 28.29
N ASP A 455 -35.32 -9.32 27.26
CA ASP A 455 -34.76 -9.47 25.90
C ASP A 455 -34.66 -8.15 25.12
N THR A 456 -35.49 -7.16 25.47
CA THR A 456 -35.50 -5.86 24.77
C THR A 456 -34.34 -4.93 25.18
N ILE A 457 -33.73 -5.18 26.34
CA ILE A 457 -32.59 -4.40 26.86
C ILE A 457 -31.29 -4.83 26.15
N ASP A 458 -31.16 -6.11 25.83
CA ASP A 458 -30.02 -6.65 25.09
C ASP A 458 -29.92 -6.05 23.69
N LEU A 459 -31.05 -5.85 23.00
CA LEU A 459 -31.05 -5.29 21.64
C LEU A 459 -30.53 -3.84 21.60
N ALA A 460 -30.90 -3.02 22.58
CA ALA A 460 -30.44 -1.63 22.69
C ALA A 460 -28.97 -1.54 23.14
N ALA A 461 -28.52 -2.46 24.00
CA ALA A 461 -27.12 -2.54 24.44
C ALA A 461 -26.19 -2.98 23.29
N VAL A 462 -26.63 -3.93 22.46
CA VAL A 462 -25.92 -4.34 21.24
C VAL A 462 -25.81 -3.18 20.25
N GLN A 463 -26.87 -2.40 20.08
CA GLN A 463 -26.89 -1.29 19.12
C GLN A 463 -26.01 -0.10 19.54
N ILE A 464 -25.84 0.12 20.85
CA ILE A 464 -24.88 1.10 21.39
C ILE A 464 -23.45 0.56 21.30
N ALA A 465 -23.24 -0.74 21.52
CA ALA A 465 -21.94 -1.39 21.35
C ALA A 465 -21.49 -1.36 19.88
N GLU A 466 -22.39 -1.61 18.91
CA GLU A 466 -22.10 -1.49 17.48
C GLU A 466 -21.69 -0.07 17.10
N GLN A 467 -22.34 0.96 17.63
CA GLN A 467 -21.96 2.35 17.35
C GLN A 467 -20.64 2.78 17.98
N VAL A 468 -20.24 2.18 19.11
CA VAL A 468 -18.93 2.46 19.73
C VAL A 468 -17.81 1.71 19.01
N VAL A 469 -18.07 0.50 18.51
CA VAL A 469 -17.09 -0.29 17.74
C VAL A 469 -16.85 0.31 16.34
N VAL A 470 -17.82 1.01 15.75
CA VAL A 470 -17.63 1.69 14.44
C VAL A 470 -16.80 2.98 14.55
N VAL A 471 -16.59 3.51 15.76
CA VAL A 471 -15.82 4.76 16.01
C VAL A 471 -14.38 4.47 16.49
N MET A 472 -14.03 3.21 16.76
CA MET A 472 -12.66 2.75 17.08
C MET A 472 -12.12 1.86 15.96
#